data_AF-A0A0N4XVF6-F1
#
_entry.id   AF-A0A0N4XVF6-F1
#
_cell.length_a   1.000
_cell.length_b   1.000
_cell.length_c   1.000
_cell.angle_alpha   90.00
_cell.angle_beta   90.00
_cell.angle_gamma   90.00
#
_symmetry.space_group_name_H-M   'P 1'
#
loop_
_entity.id
_entity.type
_entity.pdbx_description
1 polymer ?
#
loop_
_entity_poly.entity_id
_entity_poly.type
_entity_poly.pdbx_seq_one_letter_code
_entity_poly.pdbx_strand_id
1 'polypeptide(L)'
;MDSYVKIEQNRLNYARTHQGGLRCDSNQGLMDHLVGSEDVQIAVGRRIILPSSFQGGPRAIVHQSYQDAMAIVAKYCSPDYSITFTCNPKWREIVENLHEGQTSSDRPDVVASVFYMKLAVLHKQFFCTHILGRVSAFITVVE
;
A
#
# COMPACT_ATOMS: atom_id res chain seq x y z
N MET A 1 5.65 15.66 -6.01
CA MET A 1 4.44 16.08 -5.28
C MET A 1 3.23 16.21 -6.22
N ASP A 2 3.32 17.03 -7.27
CA ASP A 2 2.16 17.33 -8.13
C ASP A 2 1.70 16.16 -9.05
N SER A 3 2.61 15.24 -9.41
CA SER A 3 2.29 14.05 -10.22
C SER A 3 1.46 13.00 -9.47
N TYR A 4 1.81 12.71 -8.21
CA TYR A 4 1.08 11.77 -7.36
C TYR A 4 -0.34 12.25 -7.10
N VAL A 5 -0.52 13.53 -6.75
CA VAL A 5 -1.84 14.13 -6.51
C VAL A 5 -2.72 14.06 -7.76
N LYS A 6 -2.15 14.28 -8.96
CA LYS A 6 -2.90 14.15 -10.23
C LYS A 6 -3.32 12.72 -10.52
N ILE A 7 -2.46 11.74 -10.26
CA ILE A 7 -2.78 10.31 -10.43
C ILE A 7 -3.88 9.88 -9.46
N GLU A 8 -3.78 10.28 -8.19
CA GLU A 8 -4.79 9.97 -7.17
C GLU A 8 -6.12 10.67 -7.45
N GLN A 9 -6.10 11.93 -7.90
CA GLN A 9 -7.30 12.63 -8.32
C GLN A 9 -8.00 11.91 -9.49
N ASN A 10 -7.24 11.38 -10.45
CA ASN A 10 -7.79 10.60 -11.56
C ASN A 10 -8.41 9.28 -11.08
N ARG A 11 -7.75 8.57 -10.14
CA ARG A 11 -8.29 7.34 -9.52
C ARG A 11 -9.60 7.61 -8.76
N LEU A 12 -9.66 8.70 -7.99
CA LEU A 12 -10.86 9.13 -7.28
C LEU A 12 -11.99 9.53 -8.23
N ASN A 13 -11.67 10.23 -9.32
CA ASN A 13 -12.64 10.59 -10.36
C ASN A 13 -13.20 9.35 -11.07
N TYR A 14 -12.34 8.36 -11.37
CA TYR A 14 -12.78 7.09 -11.94
C TYR A 14 -13.72 6.34 -11.00
N ALA A 15 -13.35 6.23 -9.71
CA ALA A 15 -14.20 5.61 -8.70
C ALA A 15 -15.55 6.33 -8.57
N ARG A 16 -15.58 7.67 -8.66
CA ARG A 16 -16.82 8.48 -8.62
C ARG A 16 -17.75 8.19 -9.80
N THR A 17 -17.23 8.10 -11.02
CA THR A 17 -18.04 7.97 -12.25
C THR A 17 -18.46 6.54 -12.53
N HIS A 18 -17.70 5.54 -12.09
CA HIS A 18 -17.93 4.12 -12.38
C HIS A 18 -18.49 3.31 -11.19
N GLN A 19 -19.12 3.97 -10.21
CA GLN A 19 -19.71 3.31 -9.02
C GLN A 19 -20.68 2.17 -9.35
N GLY A 20 -21.42 2.23 -10.47
CA GLY A 20 -22.36 1.18 -10.87
C GLY A 20 -21.73 -0.09 -11.45
N GLY A 21 -20.47 -0.03 -11.89
CA GLY A 21 -19.72 -1.21 -12.36
C GLY A 21 -18.76 -1.79 -11.32
N LEU A 22 -18.42 -1.00 -10.29
CA LEU A 22 -17.79 -1.49 -9.07
C LEU A 22 -18.89 -2.22 -8.28
N ARG A 23 -18.59 -3.37 -7.66
CA ARG A 23 -19.56 -4.23 -6.92
C ARG A 23 -20.07 -3.56 -5.63
N CYS A 24 -20.60 -2.35 -5.73
CA CYS A 24 -21.20 -1.56 -4.67
C CYS A 24 -22.52 -2.19 -4.20
N ASP A 25 -23.18 -3.01 -5.02
CA ASP A 25 -24.41 -3.75 -4.66
C ASP A 25 -24.20 -4.66 -3.44
N SER A 26 -23.01 -5.26 -3.28
CA SER A 26 -22.69 -6.06 -2.07
C SER A 26 -22.57 -5.20 -0.80
N ASN A 27 -22.41 -3.88 -0.93
CA ASN A 27 -22.37 -2.94 0.19
C ASN A 27 -23.75 -2.34 0.49
N GLN A 28 -24.78 -2.62 -0.33
CA GLN A 28 -26.13 -2.10 -0.11
C GLN A 28 -26.74 -2.66 1.18
N GLY A 29 -26.54 -3.94 1.48
CA GLY A 29 -26.98 -4.54 2.76
C GLY A 29 -26.29 -3.95 4.00
N LEU A 30 -25.04 -3.49 3.87
CA LEU A 30 -24.33 -2.73 4.92
C LEU A 30 -24.85 -1.30 5.06
N MET A 31 -25.26 -0.68 3.95
CA MET A 31 -25.87 0.65 3.93
C MET A 31 -27.25 0.61 4.60
N ASP A 32 -28.07 -0.39 4.33
CA ASP A 32 -29.38 -0.56 4.98
C ASP A 32 -29.24 -0.74 6.50
N HIS A 33 -28.22 -1.48 6.96
CA HIS A 33 -27.91 -1.60 8.39
C HIS A 33 -27.43 -0.30 9.04
N LEU A 34 -26.66 0.53 8.32
CA LEU A 34 -26.16 1.83 8.81
C LEU A 34 -27.23 2.93 8.76
N VAL A 35 -28.20 2.83 7.86
CA VAL A 35 -29.36 3.75 7.80
C VAL A 35 -30.35 3.44 8.93
N GLY A 36 -30.41 2.19 9.41
CA GLY A 36 -31.20 1.80 10.58
C GLY A 36 -30.66 2.25 11.94
N SER A 37 -29.39 2.68 12.02
CA SER A 37 -28.84 3.31 13.24
C SER A 37 -29.15 4.81 13.22
N GLU A 38 -29.93 5.27 14.20
CA GLU A 38 -30.51 6.62 14.34
C GLU A 38 -29.49 7.79 14.44
N ASP A 39 -28.19 7.55 14.22
CA ASP A 39 -27.11 8.53 14.46
C ASP A 39 -26.60 9.28 13.22
N VAL A 40 -27.19 9.10 12.04
CA VAL A 40 -26.70 9.80 10.82
C VAL A 40 -27.48 11.09 10.58
N GLN A 41 -27.11 12.13 11.31
CA GLN A 41 -27.42 13.51 10.95
C GLN A 41 -26.88 13.81 9.54
N ILE A 42 -27.80 13.93 8.59
CA ILE A 42 -27.79 14.66 7.31
C ILE A 42 -26.41 15.23 6.93
N ALA A 43 -25.59 14.42 6.24
CA ALA A 43 -24.42 14.91 5.53
C ALA A 43 -24.81 15.20 4.07
N VAL A 44 -24.90 16.47 3.71
CA VAL A 44 -25.15 16.95 2.34
C VAL A 44 -24.00 16.48 1.43
N GLY A 45 -24.28 15.52 0.55
CA GLY A 45 -23.32 15.03 -0.45
C GLY A 45 -23.58 13.58 -0.88
N ARG A 46 -23.28 13.24 -2.14
CA ARG A 46 -23.37 11.85 -2.63
C ARG A 46 -22.26 11.02 -1.98
N ARG A 47 -22.62 10.06 -1.13
CA ARG A 47 -21.67 9.11 -0.51
C ARG A 47 -21.07 8.22 -1.61
N ILE A 48 -19.77 8.37 -1.88
CA ILE A 48 -19.03 7.55 -2.83
C ILE A 48 -18.29 6.48 -2.02
N ILE A 49 -18.55 5.20 -2.32
CA ILE A 49 -17.84 4.11 -1.68
C ILE A 49 -16.58 3.86 -2.48
N LEU A 50 -15.41 4.19 -1.91
CA LEU A 50 -14.14 3.80 -2.51
C LEU A 50 -14.02 2.26 -2.55
N PRO A 51 -13.51 1.66 -3.62
CA PRO A 51 -13.25 0.22 -3.61
C PRO A 51 -12.15 -0.13 -2.59
N SER A 52 -12.14 -1.38 -2.10
CA SER A 52 -11.08 -1.90 -1.21
C SER A 52 -9.69 -1.87 -1.85
N SER A 53 -9.62 -1.77 -3.18
CA SER A 53 -8.39 -1.61 -3.97
C SER A 53 -7.80 -0.19 -3.94
N PHE A 54 -8.44 0.77 -3.26
CA PHE A 54 -7.91 2.13 -3.14
C PHE A 54 -6.78 2.19 -2.10
N GLN A 55 -5.53 2.16 -2.59
CA GLN A 55 -4.33 2.28 -1.78
C GLN A 55 -4.32 3.63 -1.06
N GLY A 56 -4.10 3.65 0.26
CA GLY A 56 -4.19 4.87 1.08
C GLY A 56 -5.53 5.10 1.78
N GLY A 57 -6.58 4.36 1.43
CA GLY A 57 -7.87 4.42 2.13
C GLY A 57 -7.85 3.62 3.45
N PRO A 58 -8.69 3.99 4.44
CA PRO A 58 -8.78 3.26 5.71
C PRO A 58 -9.14 1.77 5.50
N ARG A 59 -9.86 1.43 4.42
CA ARG A 59 -10.21 0.04 4.11
C ARG A 59 -9.07 -0.79 3.51
N ALA A 60 -8.19 -0.20 2.70
CA ALA A 60 -7.07 -0.94 2.11
C ALA A 60 -5.96 -1.18 3.14
N ILE A 61 -5.57 -0.14 3.87
CA ILE A 61 -4.46 -0.21 4.83
C ILE A 61 -4.88 -0.93 6.11
N VAL A 62 -6.02 -0.56 6.70
CA VAL A 62 -6.39 -1.00 8.06
C VAL A 62 -7.24 -2.26 8.08
N HIS A 63 -8.01 -2.56 7.03
CA HIS A 63 -8.83 -3.78 7.03
C HIS A 63 -8.12 -4.93 6.33
N GLN A 64 -7.69 -4.77 5.08
CA GLN A 64 -7.14 -5.92 4.35
C GLN A 64 -5.75 -6.33 4.87
N SER A 65 -4.78 -5.43 4.84
CA SER A 65 -3.39 -5.75 5.23
C SER A 65 -3.28 -6.18 6.70
N TYR A 66 -4.08 -5.56 7.59
CA TYR A 66 -4.12 -5.93 9.00
C TYR A 66 -4.79 -7.29 9.22
N GLN A 67 -5.93 -7.57 8.56
CA GLN A 67 -6.58 -8.89 8.69
C GLN A 67 -5.70 -10.00 8.16
N ASP A 68 -5.02 -9.79 7.04
CA ASP A 68 -4.07 -10.76 6.48
C ASP A 68 -2.89 -10.99 7.45
N ALA A 69 -2.37 -9.91 8.05
CA ALA A 69 -1.34 -10.01 9.08
C ALA A 69 -1.80 -10.76 10.32
N MET A 70 -3.01 -10.46 10.83
CA MET A 70 -3.59 -11.14 11.99
C MET A 70 -3.88 -12.61 11.71
N ALA A 71 -4.30 -12.96 10.49
CA ALA A 71 -4.50 -14.36 10.11
C ALA A 71 -3.20 -15.16 10.13
N ILE A 72 -2.09 -14.56 9.68
CA ILE A 72 -0.77 -15.16 9.75
C ILE A 72 -0.31 -15.31 11.20
N VAL A 73 -0.46 -14.27 12.03
CA VAL A 73 -0.10 -14.32 13.46
C VAL A 73 -0.96 -15.32 14.22
N ALA A 74 -2.24 -15.45 13.91
CA ALA A 74 -3.11 -16.45 14.52
C ALA A 74 -2.67 -17.88 14.18
N LYS A 75 -2.15 -18.11 12.98
CA LYS A 75 -1.70 -19.44 12.52
C LYS A 75 -0.28 -19.79 12.96
N TYR A 76 0.63 -18.82 12.96
CA TYR A 76 2.07 -19.03 13.17
C TYR A 76 2.62 -18.37 14.44
N CYS A 77 1.76 -17.80 15.28
CA CYS A 77 2.10 -17.05 16.49
C CYS A 77 2.88 -15.74 16.19
N SER A 78 3.45 -15.13 17.25
CA SER A 78 4.19 -13.86 17.16
C SER A 78 5.36 -13.97 16.16
N PRO A 79 5.64 -12.93 15.35
CA PRO A 79 6.80 -12.93 14.47
C PRO A 79 8.12 -12.93 15.27
N ASP A 80 9.10 -13.67 14.76
CA ASP A 80 10.46 -13.72 15.33
C ASP A 80 11.31 -12.50 14.95
N TYR A 81 11.09 -11.95 13.75
CA TYR A 81 11.87 -10.84 13.20
C TYR A 81 10.96 -9.75 12.64
N SER A 82 11.26 -8.49 12.98
CA SER A 82 10.72 -7.29 12.32
C SER A 82 11.86 -6.51 11.68
N ILE A 83 11.90 -6.49 10.35
CA ILE A 83 13.01 -5.92 9.58
C ILE A 83 12.51 -4.71 8.80
N THR A 84 13.15 -3.56 9.02
CA THR A 84 12.89 -2.33 8.27
C THR A 84 14.02 -2.09 7.26
N PHE A 85 13.67 -1.99 5.98
CA PHE A 85 14.62 -1.68 4.92
C PHE A 85 14.33 -0.30 4.33
N THR A 86 15.21 0.66 4.57
CA THR A 86 15.06 2.06 4.11
C THR A 86 16.00 2.36 2.95
N CYS A 87 15.50 3.12 1.97
CA CYS A 87 16.32 3.61 0.88
C CYS A 87 17.34 4.63 1.39
N ASN A 88 18.59 4.53 0.94
CA ASN A 88 19.62 5.54 1.21
C ASN A 88 19.92 6.32 -0.08
N PRO A 89 19.62 7.63 -0.14
CA PRO A 89 19.85 8.46 -1.34
C PRO A 89 21.34 8.63 -1.68
N LYS A 90 22.25 8.29 -0.75
CA LYS A 90 23.71 8.34 -0.96
C LYS A 90 24.27 7.04 -1.56
N TRP A 91 23.42 6.07 -1.91
CA TRP A 91 23.89 4.88 -2.61
C TRP A 91 24.57 5.25 -3.91
N ARG A 92 25.71 4.61 -4.17
CA ARG A 92 26.55 4.89 -5.33
C ARG A 92 25.78 4.74 -6.63
N GLU A 93 24.92 3.73 -6.72
CA GLU A 93 24.06 3.47 -7.88
C GLU A 93 23.08 4.62 -8.17
N ILE A 94 22.69 5.40 -7.15
CA ILE A 94 21.84 6.58 -7.33
C ILE A 94 22.69 7.77 -7.78
N VAL A 95 23.83 8.00 -7.10
CA VAL A 95 24.74 9.13 -7.37
C VAL A 95 25.34 9.04 -8.78
N GLU A 96 25.72 7.85 -9.25
CA GLU A 96 26.29 7.64 -10.59
C GLU A 96 25.27 7.86 -11.72
N ASN A 97 23.98 7.74 -11.44
CA ASN A 97 22.90 7.91 -12.41
C ASN A 97 22.24 9.31 -12.35
N LEU A 98 22.76 10.21 -11.52
CA LEU A 98 22.35 11.61 -11.43
C LEU A 98 23.14 12.47 -12.43
N HIS A 99 22.46 13.39 -13.11
CA HIS A 99 23.14 14.38 -13.96
C HIS A 99 23.79 15.49 -13.11
N GLU A 100 24.75 16.22 -13.68
CA GLU A 100 25.41 17.34 -13.00
C GLU A 100 24.38 18.35 -12.46
N GLY A 101 24.46 18.64 -11.16
CA GLY A 101 23.54 19.54 -10.47
C GLY A 101 22.19 18.95 -10.05
N GLN A 102 21.88 17.69 -10.38
CA GLN A 102 20.67 17.01 -9.91
C GLN A 102 20.86 16.40 -8.52
N THR A 103 19.76 16.37 -7.75
CA THR A 103 19.67 15.67 -6.47
C THR A 103 18.82 14.40 -6.61
N SER A 104 18.96 13.47 -5.65
CA SER A 104 18.15 12.24 -5.61
C SER A 104 16.64 12.51 -5.66
N SER A 105 16.20 13.67 -5.17
CA SER A 105 14.80 14.09 -5.20
C SER A 105 14.29 14.43 -6.60
N ASP A 106 15.19 14.81 -7.51
CA ASP A 106 14.86 15.17 -8.90
C ASP A 106 14.67 13.93 -9.79
N ARG A 107 15.25 12.79 -9.38
CA ARG A 107 15.17 11.49 -10.08
C ARG A 107 14.61 10.39 -9.16
N PRO A 108 13.34 10.51 -8.71
CA PRO A 108 12.72 9.50 -7.84
C PRO A 108 12.57 8.13 -8.52
N ASP A 109 12.54 8.10 -9.86
CA ASP A 109 12.57 6.89 -10.68
C ASP A 109 13.84 6.05 -10.46
N VAL A 110 15.01 6.72 -10.41
CA VAL A 110 16.30 6.06 -10.15
C VAL A 110 16.35 5.55 -8.71
N VAL A 111 15.94 6.38 -7.76
CA VAL A 111 15.88 6.02 -6.33
C VAL A 111 15.02 4.79 -6.11
N ALA A 112 13.80 4.79 -6.65
CA ALA A 112 12.89 3.65 -6.57
C ALA A 112 13.47 2.40 -7.24
N SER A 113 14.06 2.53 -8.43
CA SER A 113 14.65 1.40 -9.16
C SER A 113 15.80 0.75 -8.37
N VAL A 114 16.70 1.56 -7.81
CA VAL A 114 17.81 1.05 -6.98
C VAL A 114 17.29 0.40 -5.70
N PHE A 115 16.29 1.00 -5.06
CA PHE A 115 15.64 0.42 -3.89
C PHE A 115 15.04 -0.96 -4.17
N TYR A 116 14.26 -1.10 -5.25
CA TYR A 116 13.67 -2.37 -5.64
C TYR A 116 14.73 -3.43 -5.98
N MET A 117 15.82 -3.04 -6.66
CA MET A 117 16.92 -3.97 -6.94
C MET A 117 17.57 -4.48 -5.65
N LYS A 118 17.84 -3.60 -4.68
CA LYS A 118 18.41 -3.99 -3.39
C LYS A 118 17.46 -4.85 -2.57
N LEU A 119 16.17 -4.51 -2.57
CA LEU A 119 15.13 -5.27 -1.90
C LEU A 119 14.99 -6.69 -2.50
N ALA A 120 15.08 -6.82 -3.83
CA ALA A 120 15.06 -8.13 -4.50
C ALA A 120 16.25 -9.01 -4.09
N VAL A 121 17.45 -8.42 -3.95
CA VAL A 121 18.63 -9.13 -3.43
C VAL A 121 18.39 -9.58 -1.99
N LEU A 122 17.83 -8.71 -1.14
CA LEU A 122 17.51 -9.05 0.25
C LEU A 122 16.49 -10.19 0.34
N HIS A 123 15.43 -10.15 -0.47
CA HIS A 123 14.45 -11.24 -0.57
C HIS A 123 15.12 -12.56 -0.96
N LYS A 124 16.00 -12.54 -1.97
CA LYS A 124 16.76 -13.74 -2.36
C LYS A 124 17.60 -14.27 -1.19
N GLN A 125 18.18 -13.39 -0.38
CA GLN A 125 18.95 -13.82 0.78
C GLN A 125 18.10 -14.53 1.84
N PHE A 126 16.89 -14.03 2.12
CA PHE A 126 15.98 -14.67 3.07
C PHE A 126 15.37 -15.99 2.54
N PHE A 127 14.88 -16.00 1.30
CA PHE A 127 14.11 -17.13 0.79
C PHE A 127 14.94 -18.20 0.09
N CYS A 128 16.09 -17.85 -0.50
CA CYS A 128 16.92 -18.82 -1.22
C CYS A 128 18.14 -19.25 -0.40
N THR A 129 18.83 -18.30 0.23
CA THR A 129 20.03 -18.62 1.03
C THR A 129 19.75 -18.86 2.50
N HIS A 130 18.52 -18.58 2.97
CA HIS A 130 18.07 -18.85 4.33
C HIS A 130 19.01 -18.27 5.41
N ILE A 131 19.48 -17.03 5.23
CA ILE A 131 20.43 -16.40 6.17
C ILE A 131 19.90 -16.28 7.61
N LEU A 132 18.58 -16.22 7.77
CA LEU A 132 17.87 -16.19 9.06
C LEU A 132 17.12 -17.50 9.34
N GLY A 133 17.48 -18.58 8.64
CA GLY A 133 16.74 -19.84 8.65
C GLY A 133 15.61 -19.91 7.62
N ARG A 134 14.81 -20.96 7.70
CA ARG A 134 13.69 -21.21 6.78
C ARG A 134 12.48 -20.37 7.17
N VAL A 135 12.03 -19.52 6.26
CA VAL A 135 10.86 -18.65 6.46
C VAL A 135 9.57 -19.48 6.35
N SER A 136 8.76 -19.50 7.41
CA SER A 136 7.46 -20.20 7.44
C SER A 136 6.31 -19.33 6.92
N ALA A 137 6.33 -18.04 7.28
CA ALA A 137 5.43 -17.03 6.77
C ALA A 137 6.15 -15.68 6.73
N PHE A 138 5.76 -14.81 5.81
CA PHE A 138 6.27 -13.45 5.73
C PHE A 138 5.16 -12.49 5.33
N ILE A 139 5.28 -11.26 5.81
CA ILE A 139 4.43 -10.13 5.43
C ILE A 139 5.39 -9.00 5.05
N THR A 140 5.13 -8.33 3.94
CA THR A 140 5.94 -7.20 3.49
C THR A 140 5.03 -6.08 3.06
N VAL A 141 5.36 -4.87 3.50
CA VAL A 141 4.75 -3.63 3.02
C VAL A 141 5.87 -2.83 2.36
N VAL A 142 5.62 -2.37 1.14
CA VAL A 142 6.51 -1.48 0.40
C VAL A 142 5.74 -0.19 0.16
N GLU A 143 6.35 0.93 0.55
CA GLU A 143 5.80 2.29 0.44
C GLU A 143 6.56 3.10 -0.61
#